data_AF-A0A7X9E4A8-F1
#
_entry.id   AF-A0A7X9E4A8-F1
#
_cell.length_a   1.000
_cell.length_b   1.000
_cell.length_c   1.000
_cell.angle_alpha   90.00
_cell.angle_beta   90.00
_cell.angle_gamma   90.00
#
_symmetry.space_group_name_H-M   'P 1'
#
loop_
_entity.id
_entity.type
_entity.pdbx_description
1 polymer ?
#
loop_
_entity_poly.entity_id
_entity_poly.type
_entity_poly.pdbx_seq_one_letter_code
_entity_poly.pdbx_strand_id
1 'polypeptide(L)' 'MIRYYTKTEVHRILKDKYSINIAYETLWAYEKKGFIQPSGYTMRGSRKMPIYTQLEIDNFINKVEDLRKEGKVRI' A
#
# COMPACT_ATOMS: atom_id res chain seq x y z
N MET A 1 1.28 -20.57 -4.08
CA MET A 1 1.03 -20.10 -2.70
C MET A 1 0.91 -18.59 -2.73
N ILE A 2 -0.21 -18.00 -2.32
CA ILE A 2 -0.39 -16.54 -2.30
C ILE A 2 0.30 -15.99 -1.06
N ARG A 3 1.18 -15.00 -1.23
CA ARG A 3 1.83 -14.28 -0.11
C ARG A 3 1.03 -13.03 0.23
N TYR A 4 0.80 -12.83 1.51
CA TYR A 4 0.14 -11.67 2.07
C TYR A 4 1.15 -10.78 2.79
N TYR A 5 0.91 -9.48 2.74
CA TYR A 5 1.74 -8.45 3.36
C TYR A 5 0.89 -7.59 4.27
N THR A 6 1.37 -7.33 5.47
CA THR A 6 0.80 -6.31 6.35
C THR A 6 1.08 -4.92 5.80
N LYS A 7 0.31 -3.92 6.25
CA LYS A 7 0.55 -2.52 5.86
C LYS A 7 1.99 -2.06 6.14
N THR A 8 2.59 -2.49 7.26
CA THR A 8 3.98 -2.15 7.58
C THR A 8 4.95 -2.74 6.56
N GLU A 9 4.71 -3.95 6.08
CA GLU A 9 5.51 -4.55 5.01
C GLU A 9 5.28 -3.84 3.68
N VAL A 10 4.04 -3.44 3.36
CA VAL A 10 3.75 -2.63 2.16
C VAL A 10 4.53 -1.32 2.20
N HIS A 11 4.50 -0.60 3.33
CA HIS A 11 5.24 0.66 3.48
C HIS A 11 6.75 0.48 3.25
N ARG A 12 7.33 -0.60 3.80
CA ARG A 12 8.74 -0.97 3.55
C ARG A 12 9.00 -1.30 2.09
N ILE A 13 8.14 -2.09 1.44
CA ILE A 13 8.27 -2.44 0.02
C ILE A 13 8.29 -1.17 -0.84
N LEU A 14 7.37 -0.24 -0.60
CA LEU A 14 7.29 1.02 -1.35
C LEU A 14 8.57 1.83 -1.22
N LYS A 15 9.08 1.97 0.01
CA LYS A 15 10.31 2.73 0.28
C LYS A 15 11.56 2.03 -0.28
N ASP A 16 11.76 0.77 0.05
CA ASP A 16 13.03 0.08 -0.16
C ASP A 16 13.17 -0.47 -1.59
N LYS A 17 12.07 -0.90 -2.22
CA LYS A 17 12.12 -1.48 -3.58
C LYS A 17 11.76 -0.49 -4.68
N TYR A 18 10.82 0.41 -4.42
CA TYR A 18 10.27 1.30 -5.45
C TYR A 18 10.68 2.77 -5.25
N SER A 19 11.43 3.10 -4.18
CA SER A 19 11.81 4.47 -3.85
C SER A 19 10.62 5.43 -3.72
N ILE A 20 9.43 4.91 -3.41
CA ILE A 20 8.21 5.69 -3.17
C ILE A 20 8.18 6.05 -1.70
N ASN A 21 8.60 7.28 -1.38
CA ASN A 21 8.82 7.70 0.00
C ASN A 21 7.59 8.43 0.57
N ILE A 22 6.49 7.69 0.71
CA ILE A 22 5.27 8.20 1.35
C ILE A 22 5.31 8.04 2.87
N ALA A 23 4.74 9.00 3.59
CA ALA A 23 4.49 8.84 5.02
C ALA A 23 3.53 7.67 5.26
N TYR A 24 3.69 6.98 6.40
CA TYR A 24 2.82 5.86 6.75
C TYR A 24 1.35 6.32 6.92
N GLU A 25 1.13 7.53 7.42
CA GLU A 25 -0.20 8.16 7.47
C GLU A 25 -0.81 8.41 6.09
N THR A 26 0.02 8.71 5.08
CA THR A 26 -0.44 8.89 3.71
C THR A 26 -0.91 7.56 3.12
N LEU A 27 -0.20 6.45 3.40
CA LEU A 27 -0.66 5.11 3.02
C LEU A 27 -2.00 4.76 3.68
N TRP A 28 -2.22 5.19 4.93
CA TRP A 28 -3.53 5.09 5.60
C TRP A 28 -4.62 5.89 4.90
N ALA A 29 -4.32 7.13 4.50
CA ALA A 29 -5.27 7.97 3.78
C ALA A 29 -5.63 7.35 2.42
N TYR A 30 -4.66 6.77 1.70
CA TYR A 30 -4.90 6.10 0.43
C TYR A 30 -5.77 4.86 0.57
N GLU A 31 -5.55 4.04 1.59
CA GLU A 31 -6.44 2.91 1.88
C GLU A 31 -7.87 3.38 2.16
N LYS A 32 -8.05 4.40 3.03
CA LYS A 32 -9.39 4.95 3.33
C LYS A 32 -10.09 5.54 2.10
N LYS A 33 -9.33 6.08 1.16
CA LYS A 33 -9.82 6.61 -0.13
C LYS A 33 -10.02 5.52 -1.19
N GLY A 34 -9.73 4.26 -0.90
CA GLY A 34 -9.89 3.13 -1.83
C GLY A 34 -8.82 3.05 -2.92
N PHE A 35 -7.68 3.76 -2.78
CA PHE A 35 -6.58 3.69 -3.74
C PHE A 35 -5.89 2.33 -3.74
N ILE A 36 -5.77 1.74 -2.55
CA ILE A 36 -5.36 0.36 -2.32
C ILE A 36 -6.42 -0.31 -1.44
N GLN A 37 -6.89 -1.48 -1.85
CA GLN A 37 -7.86 -2.26 -1.09
C GLN A 37 -7.16 -3.52 -0.56
N PRO A 38 -7.43 -3.93 0.70
CA PRO A 38 -6.87 -5.16 1.24
C PRO A 38 -7.61 -6.39 0.71
N SER A 39 -6.87 -7.43 0.32
CA SER A 39 -7.41 -8.74 -0.03
C SER A 39 -8.10 -9.45 1.14
N GLY A 40 -7.82 -9.01 2.38
CA GLY A 40 -8.45 -9.56 3.56
C GLY A 40 -7.94 -8.94 4.85
N TYR A 41 -8.18 -9.66 5.95
CA TYR A 41 -7.76 -9.23 7.27
C TYR A 41 -7.11 -10.40 8.02
N THR A 42 -6.01 -10.11 8.70
CA THR A 42 -5.44 -10.99 9.71
C THR A 42 -5.75 -10.47 11.11
N MET A 43 -5.68 -11.33 12.12
CA MET A 43 -5.88 -10.93 13.51
C MET A 43 -4.53 -10.72 14.19
N ARG A 44 -4.33 -9.57 14.82
CA ARG A 44 -3.23 -9.32 15.75
C ARG A 44 -3.81 -9.03 17.13
N GLY A 45 -3.85 -10.05 17.97
CA GLY A 45 -4.67 -10.04 19.19
C GLY A 45 -6.15 -9.92 18.82
N SER A 46 -6.86 -8.94 19.40
CA SER A 46 -8.28 -8.66 19.09
C SER A 46 -8.49 -7.70 17.91
N ARG A 47 -7.42 -7.17 17.30
CA ARG A 47 -7.50 -6.17 16.22
C ARG A 47 -7.38 -6.84 14.85
N LYS A 48 -8.32 -6.51 13.95
CA LYS A 48 -8.24 -6.82 12.52
C LYS A 48 -7.20 -5.92 11.86
N MET A 49 -6.22 -6.53 11.22
CA MET A 49 -5.15 -5.87 10.46
C MET A 49 -5.36 -6.16 8.98
N PRO A 50 -5.42 -5.14 8.11
CA PRO A 50 -5.53 -5.36 6.68
C PRO A 50 -4.28 -6.06 6.15
N ILE A 51 -4.49 -6.99 5.21
CA ILE A 51 -3.43 -7.68 4.50
C ILE A 51 -3.62 -7.51 3.00
N TYR A 52 -2.50 -7.38 2.29
CA TYR A 52 -2.46 -7.07 0.88
C TYR A 52 -1.71 -8.15 0.12
N THR A 53 -2.13 -8.42 -1.11
CA THR A 53 -1.38 -9.28 -2.03
C THR A 53 -0.35 -8.48 -2.81
N GLN A 54 0.61 -9.16 -3.44
CA GLN A 54 1.57 -8.50 -4.34
C GLN A 54 0.84 -7.72 -5.45
N LEU A 55 -0.24 -8.28 -5.99
CA LEU A 55 -1.04 -7.66 -7.05
C LEU A 55 -1.63 -6.30 -6.63
N GLU A 56 -2.15 -6.19 -5.40
CA GLU A 56 -2.69 -4.92 -4.89
C GLU A 56 -1.61 -3.87 -4.70
N ILE A 57 -0.43 -4.30 -4.24
CA ILE A 57 0.74 -3.43 -4.08
C ILE A 57 1.19 -2.92 -5.45
N ASP A 58 1.32 -3.80 -6.44
CA ASP A 58 1.73 -3.44 -7.80
C ASP A 58 0.73 -2.49 -8.46
N ASN A 59 -0.57 -2.76 -8.30
CA ASN A 59 -1.63 -1.87 -8.78
C ASN A 59 -1.58 -0.48 -8.12
N PHE A 60 -1.30 -0.43 -6.82
CA PHE A 60 -1.14 0.84 -6.11
C PHE A 60 0.09 1.61 -6.61
N ILE A 61 1.22 0.93 -6.81
CA ILE A 61 2.46 1.52 -7.34
C ILE A 61 2.20 2.14 -8.71
N ASN A 62 1.56 1.41 -9.62
CA ASN A 62 1.24 1.91 -10.95
C ASN A 62 0.38 3.17 -10.87
N LYS A 63 -0.67 3.18 -10.04
CA LYS A 63 -1.50 4.37 -9.83
C LYS A 63 -0.70 5.55 -9.28
N VAL A 64 0.19 5.33 -8.31
CA VAL A 64 1.01 6.40 -7.73
C VAL A 64 1.97 6.98 -8.78
N GLU A 65 2.60 6.12 -9.58
CA GLU A 65 3.48 6.54 -10.67
C GLU A 65 2.73 7.28 -11.78
N ASP A 66 1.50 6.87 -12.11
CA ASP A 66 0.64 7.60 -13.05
C ASP A 66 0.29 8.99 -12.52
N LEU A 67 -0.10 9.09 -11.25
CA LEU A 67 -0.36 10.40 -10.60
C LEU A 67 0.88 11.27 -10.52
N ARG A 68 2.06 10.68 -10.35
CA ARG A 68 3.35 11.40 -10.38
C ARG A 68 3.63 11.95 -11.78
N LYS A 69 3.43 11.14 -12.83
CA LYS A 69 3.59 11.57 -14.23
C LYS A 69 2.61 12.67 -14.60
N GLU A 70 1.38 12.61 -14.09
CA GLU A 70 0.37 13.67 -14.24
C GLU A 70 0.65 14.93 -13.40
N GLY A 71 1.70 14.93 -12.57
CA GLY A 71 2.05 16.05 -11.69
C GLY A 71 1.12 16.25 -10.50
N LYS A 72 0.22 15.28 -10.23
CA LYS A 72 -0.78 15.34 -9.15
C LYS A 72 -0.21 14.97 -7.78
N VAL A 73 0.91 14.25 -7.75
CA VAL A 73 1.56 13.78 -6.52
C VAL A 73 3.06 14.03 -6.60
N ARG A 74 3.63 14.67 -5.57
CA ARG A 74 5.07 14.70 -5.31
C ARG A 74 5.39 13.58 -4.32
N ILE A 75 6.15 12.59 -4.79
CA ILE A 75 6.72 11.48 -4.03
C ILE A 75 8.24 11.53 -4.05
#